data_AF-A0A374EDD8-F1
#
_entry.id   AF-A0A374EDD8-F1
#
_cell.length_a   1.000
_cell.length_b   1.000
_cell.length_c   1.000
_cell.angle_alpha   90.00
_cell.angle_beta   90.00
_cell.angle_gamma   90.00
#
_symmetry.space_group_name_H-M   'P 1'
#
loop_
_entity.id
_entity.type
_entity.pdbx_description
1 polymer ?
#
loop_
_entity_poly.entity_id
_entity_poly.type
_entity_poly.pdbx_seq_one_letter_code
_entity_poly.pdbx_strand_id
1 'polypeptide(L)'
;MKNTPKRKQRNKPGVVLFTAVAVMLMLSILLTATVSFVSVNRTKTNDNYKSKQAYLTASSTLESFINQIQTDTAPTNDPTAKAQQKKAIDNLKKLASANSGKGTTTTVSYNGGDGKSDNIGTTKITVAQEGTSVANIVVTCETTYLGKTEKVAAHISTQSVTKPAEYTNTIELVGNGGAGYDNLNVIGDMAGINNTTGKVYRFTNNTSIYGSYLMYGSLEVSLSLLSCSSLVL
;
A
#
# COMPACT_ATOMS: atom_id res chain seq x y z
N MET A 1 -58.77 8.12 85.97
CA MET A 1 -57.97 7.87 84.74
C MET A 1 -56.51 7.77 85.13
N LYS A 2 -55.84 6.64 84.83
CA LYS A 2 -54.43 6.39 85.19
C LYS A 2 -53.53 7.08 84.17
N ASN A 3 -52.83 8.13 84.56
CA ASN A 3 -51.85 8.82 83.71
C ASN A 3 -50.55 8.00 83.68
N THR A 4 -50.32 7.26 82.60
CA THR A 4 -49.04 6.60 82.35
C THR A 4 -48.06 7.64 81.80
N PRO A 5 -46.91 7.90 82.44
CA PRO A 5 -45.95 8.87 81.92
C PRO A 5 -45.29 8.34 80.65
N LYS A 6 -45.38 9.11 79.55
CA LYS A 6 -44.62 8.86 78.31
C LYS A 6 -43.13 8.90 78.63
N ARG A 7 -42.46 7.75 78.56
CA ARG A 7 -41.01 7.61 78.75
C ARG A 7 -40.29 8.39 77.65
N LYS A 8 -39.76 9.59 77.96
CA LYS A 8 -38.86 10.32 77.04
C LYS A 8 -37.59 9.49 76.84
N GLN A 9 -37.41 8.98 75.64
CA GLN A 9 -36.20 8.29 75.21
C GLN A 9 -35.06 9.32 75.17
N ARG A 10 -34.20 9.34 76.20
CA ARG A 10 -32.97 10.16 76.18
C ARG A 10 -31.97 9.47 75.26
N ASN A 11 -31.61 10.12 74.16
CA ASN A 11 -30.54 9.67 73.27
C ASN A 11 -29.23 9.61 74.08
N LYS A 12 -28.60 8.43 74.14
CA LYS A 12 -27.33 8.26 74.87
C LYS A 12 -26.22 8.99 74.09
N PRO A 13 -25.44 9.88 74.73
CA PRO A 13 -24.45 10.72 74.03
C PRO A 13 -23.39 9.92 73.24
N GLY A 14 -23.01 8.72 73.70
CA GLY A 14 -22.09 7.84 72.97
C GLY A 14 -22.67 7.23 71.69
N VAL A 15 -24.00 7.03 71.61
CA VAL A 15 -24.66 6.52 70.39
C VAL A 15 -24.66 7.61 69.32
N VAL A 16 -24.90 8.86 69.69
CA VAL A 16 -24.89 10.01 68.77
C VAL A 16 -23.51 10.21 68.15
N LEU A 17 -22.45 10.14 68.96
CA LEU A 17 -21.07 10.29 68.47
C LEU A 17 -20.66 9.14 67.53
N PHE A 18 -20.99 7.89 67.88
CA PHE A 18 -20.72 6.74 67.01
C PHE A 18 -21.47 6.83 65.68
N THR A 19 -22.74 7.21 65.71
CA THR A 19 -23.51 7.40 64.47
C THR A 19 -22.95 8.53 63.61
N ALA A 20 -22.48 9.63 64.21
CA ALA A 20 -21.88 10.73 63.47
C ALA A 20 -20.56 10.32 62.79
N VAL A 21 -19.70 9.57 63.50
CA VAL A 21 -18.44 9.06 62.94
C VAL A 21 -18.72 8.05 61.83
N ALA A 22 -19.66 7.13 62.02
CA ALA A 22 -20.03 6.14 61.00
C ALA A 22 -20.57 6.81 59.72
N VAL A 23 -21.42 7.84 59.87
CA VAL A 23 -21.94 8.62 58.73
C VAL A 23 -20.83 9.39 58.03
N MET A 24 -19.95 10.07 58.77
CA MET A 24 -18.81 10.78 58.18
C MET A 24 -17.89 9.82 57.41
N LEU A 25 -17.60 8.63 57.96
CA LEU A 25 -16.73 7.64 57.34
C LEU A 25 -17.37 7.05 56.07
N MET A 26 -18.67 6.75 56.10
CA MET A 26 -19.41 6.36 54.88
C MET A 26 -19.35 7.47 53.81
N LEU A 27 -19.59 8.72 54.20
CA LEU A 27 -19.54 9.84 53.25
C LEU A 27 -18.14 10.03 52.64
N SER A 28 -17.08 9.91 53.44
CA SER A 28 -15.69 9.98 52.95
C SER A 28 -15.37 8.85 51.96
N ILE A 29 -15.82 7.62 52.23
CA ILE A 29 -15.65 6.49 51.31
C ILE A 29 -16.43 6.74 50.02
N LEU A 30 -17.69 7.17 50.11
CA LEU A 30 -18.53 7.45 48.94
C LEU A 30 -17.97 8.58 48.08
N LEU A 31 -17.47 9.66 48.70
CA LEU A 31 -16.81 10.78 48.00
C LEU A 31 -15.55 10.30 47.26
N THR A 32 -14.68 9.55 47.94
CA THR A 32 -13.44 9.02 47.36
C THR A 32 -13.72 8.07 46.20
N ALA A 33 -14.71 7.17 46.36
CA ALA A 33 -15.15 6.26 45.31
C ALA A 33 -15.72 7.02 44.11
N THR A 34 -16.53 8.07 44.33
CA THR A 34 -17.12 8.88 43.26
C THR A 34 -16.07 9.64 42.47
N VAL A 35 -15.12 10.31 43.16
CA VAL A 35 -14.01 11.01 42.50
C VAL A 35 -13.15 10.04 41.69
N SER A 36 -12.85 8.86 42.24
CA SER A 36 -12.08 7.82 41.56
C SER A 36 -12.80 7.31 40.31
N PHE A 37 -14.11 7.04 40.41
CA PHE A 37 -14.93 6.59 39.28
C PHE A 37 -14.99 7.65 38.17
N VAL A 38 -15.21 8.93 38.53
CA VAL A 38 -15.22 10.04 37.56
C VAL A 38 -13.85 10.20 36.91
N SER A 39 -12.77 10.11 37.67
CA SER A 39 -11.41 10.21 37.15
C SER A 39 -11.09 9.10 36.14
N VAL A 40 -11.40 7.84 36.47
CA VAL A 40 -11.23 6.70 35.57
C VAL A 40 -12.06 6.86 34.30
N ASN A 41 -13.32 7.27 34.42
CA ASN A 41 -14.19 7.46 33.26
C ASN A 41 -13.72 8.60 32.37
N ARG A 42 -13.23 9.71 32.94
CA ARG A 42 -12.64 10.82 32.17
C ARG A 42 -11.40 10.36 31.42
N THR A 43 -10.49 9.63 32.07
CA THR A 43 -9.28 9.10 31.44
C THR A 43 -9.64 8.15 30.29
N LYS A 44 -10.53 7.18 30.53
CA LYS A 44 -10.98 6.24 29.49
C LYS A 44 -11.66 6.94 28.32
N THR A 45 -12.51 7.92 28.60
CA THR A 45 -13.20 8.70 27.56
C THR A 45 -12.21 9.53 26.74
N ASN A 46 -11.24 10.18 27.39
CA ASN A 46 -10.19 10.95 26.74
C ASN A 46 -9.28 10.06 25.88
N ASP A 47 -8.88 8.90 26.39
CA ASP A 47 -8.07 7.94 25.66
C ASP A 47 -8.79 7.40 24.43
N ASN A 48 -10.08 7.08 24.55
CA ASN A 48 -10.92 6.68 23.43
C ASN A 48 -11.07 7.78 22.39
N TYR A 49 -11.21 9.04 22.82
CA TYR A 49 -11.25 10.19 21.91
C TYR A 49 -9.93 10.32 21.14
N LYS A 50 -8.79 10.28 21.82
CA LYS A 50 -7.47 10.38 21.19
C LYS A 50 -7.20 9.24 20.21
N SER A 51 -7.52 8.01 20.59
CA SER A 51 -7.44 6.83 19.72
C SER A 51 -8.33 7.00 18.49
N LYS A 52 -9.59 7.41 18.64
CA LYS A 52 -10.47 7.68 17.50
C LYS A 52 -9.90 8.74 16.56
N GLN A 53 -9.32 9.81 17.08
CA GLN A 53 -8.71 10.85 16.25
C GLN A 53 -7.50 10.31 15.48
N ALA A 54 -6.60 9.58 16.16
CA ALA A 54 -5.49 8.91 15.49
C ALA A 54 -5.98 7.98 14.37
N TYR A 55 -7.00 7.16 14.64
CA TYR A 55 -7.58 6.24 13.65
C TYR A 55 -8.19 6.99 12.45
N LEU A 56 -9.01 8.03 12.69
CA LEU A 56 -9.66 8.79 11.62
C LEU A 56 -8.63 9.51 10.74
N THR A 57 -7.59 10.08 11.35
CA THR A 57 -6.49 10.70 10.60
C THR A 57 -5.70 9.67 9.80
N ALA A 58 -5.38 8.52 10.39
CA ALA A 58 -4.68 7.44 9.69
C ALA A 58 -5.51 6.91 8.50
N SER A 59 -6.81 6.68 8.73
CA SER A 59 -7.77 6.20 7.73
C SER A 59 -7.94 7.18 6.58
N SER A 60 -8.23 8.44 6.87
CA SER A 60 -8.42 9.47 5.82
C SER A 60 -7.15 9.72 5.02
N THR A 61 -5.98 9.67 5.66
CA THR A 61 -4.69 9.76 4.95
C THR A 61 -4.48 8.55 4.03
N LEU A 62 -4.77 7.34 4.52
CA LEU A 62 -4.66 6.12 3.73
C LEU A 62 -5.64 6.16 2.54
N GLU A 63 -6.91 6.48 2.77
CA GLU A 63 -7.93 6.61 1.72
C GLU A 63 -7.52 7.61 0.64
N SER A 64 -7.03 8.80 1.04
CA SER A 64 -6.55 9.80 0.08
C SER A 64 -5.38 9.29 -0.76
N PHE A 65 -4.42 8.60 -0.13
CA PHE A 65 -3.28 8.01 -0.83
C PHE A 65 -3.73 6.91 -1.82
N ILE A 66 -4.67 6.04 -1.42
CA ILE A 66 -5.20 4.99 -2.28
C ILE A 66 -6.02 5.57 -3.44
N ASN A 67 -6.84 6.59 -3.20
CA ASN A 67 -7.59 7.27 -4.26
C ASN A 67 -6.67 7.91 -5.30
N GLN A 68 -5.54 8.48 -4.87
CA GLN A 68 -4.52 9.00 -5.78
C GLN A 68 -3.91 7.87 -6.62
N ILE A 69 -3.54 6.74 -6.00
CA ILE A 69 -3.03 5.57 -6.74
C ILE A 69 -4.06 5.08 -7.76
N GLN A 70 -5.33 4.96 -7.39
CA GLN A 70 -6.38 4.52 -8.31
C GLN A 70 -6.52 5.47 -9.50
N THR A 71 -6.42 6.78 -9.26
CA THR A 71 -6.47 7.80 -10.32
C THR A 71 -5.27 7.70 -11.24
N ASP A 72 -4.06 7.63 -10.69
CA ASP A 72 -2.81 7.57 -11.45
C ASP A 72 -2.62 6.23 -12.19
N THR A 73 -3.32 5.18 -11.73
CA THR A 73 -3.23 3.84 -12.30
C THR A 73 -4.49 3.41 -13.07
N ALA A 74 -5.41 4.34 -13.33
CA ALA A 74 -6.66 4.06 -14.03
C ALA A 74 -6.41 3.44 -15.43
N PRO A 75 -7.16 2.38 -15.82
CA PRO A 75 -7.05 1.78 -17.14
C PRO A 75 -7.35 2.80 -18.24
N THR A 76 -6.51 2.83 -19.27
CA THR A 76 -6.64 3.76 -20.39
C THR A 76 -6.13 3.13 -21.68
N ASN A 77 -6.68 3.56 -22.82
CA ASN A 77 -6.23 3.16 -24.16
C ASN A 77 -5.30 4.18 -24.82
N ASP A 78 -5.24 5.41 -24.28
CA ASP A 78 -4.37 6.47 -24.80
C ASP A 78 -2.88 6.13 -24.56
N PRO A 79 -2.01 6.18 -25.58
CA PRO A 79 -0.60 5.83 -25.45
C PRO A 79 0.17 6.67 -24.42
N THR A 80 -0.13 7.96 -24.32
CA THR A 80 0.55 8.89 -23.40
C THR A 80 0.13 8.60 -21.96
N ALA A 81 -1.17 8.42 -21.73
CA ALA A 81 -1.72 8.06 -20.43
C ALA A 81 -1.26 6.66 -19.97
N LYS A 82 -1.08 5.69 -20.89
CA LYS A 82 -0.48 4.37 -20.56
C LYS A 82 0.96 4.51 -20.07
N ALA A 83 1.76 5.38 -20.68
CA ALA A 83 3.13 5.63 -20.22
C ALA A 83 3.14 6.22 -18.81
N GLN A 84 2.22 7.13 -18.50
CA GLN A 84 2.04 7.71 -17.16
C GLN A 84 1.57 6.67 -16.14
N GLN A 85 0.57 5.86 -16.48
CA GLN A 85 0.10 4.73 -15.67
C GLN A 85 1.24 3.78 -15.31
N LYS A 86 2.04 3.36 -16.31
CA LYS A 86 3.20 2.50 -16.10
C LYS A 86 4.21 3.14 -15.16
N LYS A 87 4.52 4.43 -15.36
CA LYS A 87 5.45 5.18 -14.51
C LYS A 87 4.96 5.25 -13.06
N ALA A 88 3.66 5.45 -12.83
CA ALA A 88 3.07 5.46 -11.49
C ALA A 88 3.22 4.10 -10.79
N ILE A 89 2.91 3.00 -11.50
CA ILE A 89 3.09 1.62 -10.98
C ILE A 89 4.56 1.33 -10.69
N ASP A 90 5.47 1.69 -11.59
CA ASP A 90 6.91 1.47 -11.40
C ASP A 90 7.46 2.27 -10.21
N ASN A 91 7.00 3.51 -10.03
CA ASN A 91 7.35 4.32 -8.86
C ASN A 91 6.84 3.68 -7.57
N LEU A 92 5.61 3.17 -7.55
CA LEU A 92 5.05 2.50 -6.38
C LEU A 92 5.86 1.25 -6.02
N LYS A 93 6.20 0.42 -7.03
CA LYS A 93 7.09 -0.74 -6.85
C LYS A 93 8.47 -0.36 -6.34
N LYS A 94 9.02 0.75 -6.85
CA LYS A 94 10.33 1.28 -6.40
C LYS A 94 10.29 1.68 -4.93
N LEU A 95 9.25 2.41 -4.52
CA LEU A 95 9.05 2.79 -3.11
C LEU A 95 8.92 1.56 -2.21
N ALA A 96 8.13 0.56 -2.63
CA ALA A 96 7.94 -0.69 -1.90
C ALA A 96 9.22 -1.52 -1.79
N SER A 97 10.04 -1.55 -2.84
CA SER A 97 11.25 -2.37 -2.91
C SER A 97 12.47 -1.76 -2.22
N ALA A 98 12.38 -0.49 -1.83
CA ALA A 98 13.43 0.17 -1.06
C ALA A 98 13.75 -0.59 0.23
N ASN A 99 14.97 -0.41 0.75
CA ASN A 99 15.40 -0.98 2.03
C ASN A 99 15.19 -2.50 2.14
N SER A 100 15.49 -3.24 1.06
CA SER A 100 15.31 -4.70 0.98
C SER A 100 13.86 -5.13 1.21
N GLY A 101 12.90 -4.43 0.56
CA GLY A 101 11.47 -4.72 0.67
C GLY A 101 10.78 -4.15 1.92
N LYS A 102 11.53 -3.56 2.86
CA LYS A 102 10.96 -2.83 4.01
C LYS A 102 10.25 -1.54 3.60
N GLY A 103 10.50 -1.07 2.38
CA GLY A 103 9.78 0.04 1.81
C GLY A 103 10.34 1.41 2.17
N THR A 104 9.56 2.42 1.82
CA THR A 104 9.85 3.83 2.09
C THR A 104 8.85 4.38 3.10
N THR A 105 9.33 5.09 4.12
CA THR A 105 8.49 5.72 5.14
C THR A 105 8.63 7.24 5.07
N THR A 106 7.49 7.93 5.00
CA THR A 106 7.39 9.39 5.10
C THR A 106 6.67 9.74 6.38
N THR A 107 7.20 10.69 7.15
CA THR A 107 6.57 11.16 8.40
C THR A 107 6.11 12.59 8.24
N VAL A 108 4.86 12.84 8.59
CA VAL A 108 4.25 14.18 8.67
C VAL A 108 3.96 14.46 10.14
N SER A 109 4.36 15.62 10.64
CA SER A 109 4.09 16.05 12.02
C SER A 109 3.09 17.20 12.03
N TYR A 110 2.18 17.21 12.99
CA TYR A 110 1.19 18.25 13.21
C TYR A 110 1.51 18.97 14.52
N ASN A 111 1.80 20.26 14.43
CA ASN A 111 2.08 21.09 15.60
C ASN A 111 0.78 21.75 16.10
N GLY A 112 0.79 22.15 17.37
CA GLY A 112 -0.24 23.04 17.89
C GLY A 112 -0.28 24.37 17.16
N GLY A 113 -1.49 24.95 17.08
CA GLY A 113 -1.65 26.34 16.68
C GLY A 113 -0.88 27.29 17.60
N ASP A 114 -0.59 28.49 17.09
CA ASP A 114 0.09 29.61 17.79
C ASP A 114 1.54 29.36 18.21
N GLY A 115 2.40 29.01 17.26
CA GLY A 115 3.86 29.10 17.44
C GLY A 115 4.45 28.19 18.51
N LYS A 116 3.68 27.24 19.05
CA LYS A 116 4.16 26.23 20.00
C LYS A 116 4.73 25.04 19.25
N SER A 117 5.93 24.63 19.64
CA SER A 117 6.64 23.45 19.12
C SER A 117 6.07 22.11 19.64
N ASP A 118 4.95 22.15 20.37
CA ASP A 118 4.33 20.96 20.92
C ASP A 118 3.72 20.14 19.78
N ASN A 119 4.37 19.02 19.46
CA ASN A 119 3.90 18.07 18.48
C ASN A 119 2.61 17.41 19.00
N ILE A 120 1.47 17.77 18.40
CA ILE A 120 0.15 17.23 18.75
C ILE A 120 -0.01 15.82 18.20
N GLY A 121 0.69 15.50 17.11
CA GLY A 121 0.69 14.17 16.55
C GLY A 121 1.55 14.00 15.30
N THR A 122 1.80 12.75 14.94
CA THR A 122 2.58 12.39 13.75
C THR A 122 1.89 11.30 12.96
N THR A 123 1.86 11.41 11.64
CA THR A 123 1.43 10.34 10.73
C THR A 123 2.63 9.82 9.96
N LYS A 124 2.85 8.51 10.00
CA LYS A 124 3.84 7.80 9.19
C LYS A 124 3.13 7.03 8.10
N ILE A 125 3.49 7.29 6.85
CA ILE A 125 3.02 6.54 5.68
C ILE A 125 4.17 5.67 5.24
N THR A 126 3.96 4.35 5.21
CA THR A 126 4.96 3.38 4.76
C THR A 126 4.42 2.61 3.57
N VAL A 127 5.17 2.59 2.47
CA VAL A 127 4.88 1.78 1.28
C VAL A 127 5.94 0.69 1.21
N ALA A 128 5.55 -0.58 1.44
CA ALA A 128 6.46 -1.71 1.55
C ALA A 128 5.98 -2.92 0.74
N GLN A 129 6.87 -3.89 0.52
CA GLN A 129 6.47 -5.17 -0.06
C GLN A 129 5.64 -5.98 0.94
N GLU A 130 4.63 -6.67 0.43
CA GLU A 130 3.94 -7.72 1.16
C GLU A 130 4.57 -9.08 0.81
N GLY A 131 5.35 -9.63 1.74
CA GLY A 131 6.12 -10.84 1.53
C GLY A 131 7.38 -10.57 0.70
N THR A 132 7.63 -11.42 -0.30
CA THR A 132 8.85 -11.37 -1.13
C THR A 132 8.60 -10.83 -2.55
N SER A 133 7.35 -10.56 -2.91
CA SER A 133 6.97 -10.17 -4.27
C SER A 133 6.82 -8.66 -4.38
N VAL A 134 7.52 -8.07 -5.36
CA VAL A 134 7.35 -6.65 -5.77
C VAL A 134 5.95 -6.36 -6.32
N ALA A 135 5.16 -7.39 -6.64
CA ALA A 135 3.80 -7.23 -7.15
C ALA A 135 2.78 -6.97 -6.04
N ASN A 136 3.07 -7.42 -4.81
CA ASN A 136 2.20 -7.25 -3.65
C ASN A 136 2.78 -6.17 -2.75
N ILE A 137 2.00 -5.12 -2.51
CA ILE A 137 2.44 -3.91 -1.81
C ILE A 137 1.47 -3.66 -0.66
N VAL A 138 2.02 -3.40 0.52
CA VAL A 138 1.26 -2.94 1.68
C VAL A 138 1.57 -1.47 1.92
N VAL A 139 0.50 -0.66 2.00
CA VAL A 139 0.58 0.73 2.42
C VAL A 139 0.04 0.81 3.84
N THR A 140 0.88 1.23 4.77
CA THR A 140 0.51 1.41 6.18
C THR A 140 0.51 2.89 6.53
N CYS A 141 -0.56 3.35 7.17
CA CYS A 141 -0.61 4.64 7.85
C CYS A 141 -0.67 4.42 9.36
N GLU A 142 0.35 4.90 10.07
CA GLU A 142 0.42 4.89 11.53
C GLU A 142 0.37 6.32 12.05
N THR A 143 -0.69 6.66 12.77
CA THR A 143 -0.88 8.00 13.31
C THR A 143 -0.82 7.98 14.83
N THR A 144 -0.04 8.87 15.41
CA THR A 144 -0.01 9.16 16.84
C THR A 144 -0.70 10.49 17.10
N TYR A 145 -1.69 10.53 17.97
CA TYR A 145 -2.39 11.75 18.40
C TYR A 145 -2.40 11.82 19.93
N LEU A 146 -1.76 12.85 20.50
CA LEU A 146 -1.65 13.09 21.94
C LEU A 146 -1.27 11.83 22.77
N GLY A 147 -0.32 11.06 22.25
CA GLY A 147 0.23 9.86 22.89
C GLY A 147 -0.52 8.55 22.63
N LYS A 148 -1.59 8.55 21.83
CA LYS A 148 -2.26 7.32 21.36
C LYS A 148 -1.93 7.07 19.89
N THR A 149 -1.55 5.84 19.56
CA THR A 149 -1.14 5.45 18.21
C THR A 149 -2.12 4.45 17.64
N GLU A 150 -2.58 4.70 16.42
CA GLU A 150 -3.44 3.80 15.65
C GLU A 150 -2.80 3.53 14.29
N LYS A 151 -3.08 2.35 13.75
CA LYS A 151 -2.48 1.88 12.50
C LYS A 151 -3.54 1.26 11.61
N VAL A 152 -3.53 1.66 10.34
CA VAL A 152 -4.37 1.11 9.28
C VAL A 152 -3.51 0.71 8.09
N ALA A 153 -3.97 -0.26 7.30
CA ALA A 153 -3.24 -0.75 6.15
C ALA A 153 -4.16 -1.03 4.96
N ALA A 154 -3.63 -0.81 3.75
CA ALA A 154 -4.23 -1.22 2.50
C ALA A 154 -3.28 -2.13 1.73
N HIS A 155 -3.83 -3.16 1.12
CA HIS A 155 -3.10 -4.16 0.36
C HIS A 155 -3.37 -3.94 -1.12
N ILE A 156 -2.31 -3.85 -1.91
CA ILE A 156 -2.35 -3.53 -3.34
C ILE A 156 -1.62 -4.62 -4.09
N SER A 157 -2.27 -5.18 -5.10
CA SER A 157 -1.65 -6.09 -6.07
C SER A 157 -1.53 -5.37 -7.41
N THR A 158 -0.33 -5.40 -8.00
CA THR A 158 -0.08 -4.90 -9.34
C THR A 158 0.07 -6.08 -10.29
N GLN A 159 -0.80 -6.16 -11.30
CA GLN A 159 -0.76 -7.20 -12.33
C GLN A 159 -0.60 -6.56 -13.70
N SER A 160 0.31 -7.10 -14.50
CA SER A 160 0.44 -6.72 -15.89
C SER A 160 -0.52 -7.57 -16.71
N VAL A 161 -1.44 -6.91 -17.42
CA VAL A 161 -2.23 -7.59 -18.47
C VAL A 161 -1.38 -7.61 -19.72
N THR A 162 -1.00 -8.81 -20.18
CA THR A 162 -0.27 -8.98 -21.43
C THR A 162 -1.18 -8.56 -22.58
N LYS A 163 -0.82 -7.49 -23.30
CA LYS A 163 -1.52 -7.11 -24.52
C LYS A 163 -1.30 -8.22 -25.57
N PRO A 164 -2.34 -8.73 -26.24
CA PRO A 164 -2.16 -9.47 -27.48
C PRO A 164 -1.36 -8.61 -28.45
N ALA A 165 -0.36 -9.16 -29.12
CA ALA A 165 0.41 -8.40 -30.09
C ALA A 165 -0.53 -7.93 -31.22
N GLU A 166 -0.59 -6.61 -31.43
CA GLU A 166 -1.28 -6.00 -32.56
C GLU A 166 -0.24 -5.69 -33.62
N TYR A 167 -0.31 -6.42 -34.72
CA TYR A 167 0.61 -6.26 -35.83
C TYR A 167 -0.09 -5.54 -36.98
N THR A 168 0.32 -4.31 -37.28
CA THR A 168 -0.29 -3.53 -38.37
C THR A 168 0.26 -3.90 -39.75
N ASN A 169 1.50 -4.43 -39.82
CA ASN A 169 2.19 -4.79 -41.06
C ASN A 169 3.03 -6.08 -40.90
N THR A 170 2.48 -7.14 -40.31
CA THR A 170 3.22 -8.41 -40.23
C THR A 170 3.20 -9.16 -41.55
N ILE A 171 4.37 -9.61 -41.96
CA ILE A 171 4.49 -10.74 -42.87
C ILE A 171 4.32 -12.01 -42.03
N GLU A 172 3.19 -12.70 -42.21
CA GLU A 172 2.92 -14.02 -41.63
C GLU A 172 3.38 -15.10 -42.62
N LEU A 173 4.43 -15.84 -42.29
CA LEU A 173 4.83 -17.03 -43.06
C LEU A 173 4.23 -18.28 -42.41
N VAL A 174 3.11 -18.75 -42.96
CA VAL A 174 2.48 -20.01 -42.52
C VAL A 174 3.09 -21.18 -43.30
N GLY A 175 3.89 -22.01 -42.61
CA GLY A 175 4.50 -23.19 -43.21
C GLY A 175 4.87 -24.25 -42.18
N ASN A 176 4.68 -25.52 -42.53
CA ASN A 176 5.00 -26.68 -41.67
C ASN A 176 6.52 -27.03 -41.68
N GLY A 177 7.34 -26.26 -42.39
CA GLY A 177 8.80 -26.37 -42.46
C GLY A 177 9.49 -25.22 -41.72
N GLY A 178 10.78 -25.37 -41.41
CA GLY A 178 11.57 -24.29 -40.82
C GLY A 178 11.50 -23.03 -41.69
N ALA A 179 11.24 -21.88 -41.07
CA ALA A 179 11.20 -20.60 -41.78
C ALA A 179 12.65 -20.17 -42.10
N GLY A 180 13.05 -20.37 -43.36
CA GLY A 180 14.26 -19.81 -43.92
C GLY A 180 13.95 -18.45 -44.55
N TYR A 181 14.60 -17.40 -44.06
CA TYR A 181 14.54 -16.06 -44.61
C TYR A 181 15.81 -15.82 -45.41
N ASP A 182 15.65 -15.71 -46.72
CA ASP A 182 16.75 -15.53 -47.66
C ASP A 182 16.56 -14.23 -48.42
N ASN A 183 17.53 -13.32 -48.34
CA ASN A 183 17.47 -12.00 -48.97
C ASN A 183 16.19 -11.21 -48.64
N LEU A 184 15.65 -11.41 -47.43
CA LEU A 184 14.43 -10.76 -46.98
C LEU A 184 14.75 -9.41 -46.34
N ASN A 185 14.14 -8.34 -46.85
CA ASN A 185 14.22 -7.03 -46.22
C ASN A 185 12.82 -6.58 -45.75
N VAL A 186 12.63 -6.44 -44.44
CA VAL A 186 11.37 -6.02 -43.84
C VAL A 186 11.54 -4.63 -43.23
N ILE A 187 10.64 -3.72 -43.57
CA ILE A 187 10.49 -2.42 -42.90
C ILE A 187 9.24 -2.50 -42.03
N GLY A 188 9.43 -2.55 -40.70
CA GLY A 188 8.36 -2.77 -39.73
C GLY A 188 8.55 -4.02 -38.88
N ASP A 189 7.61 -4.23 -37.95
CA ASP A 189 7.65 -5.36 -37.03
C ASP A 189 7.27 -6.67 -37.72
N MET A 190 7.92 -7.76 -37.30
CA MET A 190 7.76 -9.09 -37.88
C MET A 190 7.57 -10.14 -36.78
N ALA A 191 6.84 -11.21 -37.06
CA ALA A 191 6.65 -12.31 -36.13
C ALA A 191 6.84 -13.66 -36.83
N GLY A 192 7.74 -14.48 -36.30
CA GLY A 192 7.86 -15.89 -36.64
C GLY A 192 7.07 -16.72 -35.64
N ILE A 193 5.84 -17.12 -35.99
CA ILE A 193 4.97 -17.92 -35.11
C ILE A 193 4.83 -19.32 -35.70
N ASN A 194 5.31 -20.33 -34.98
CA ASN A 194 5.06 -21.73 -35.31
C ASN A 194 4.57 -22.45 -34.05
N ASN A 195 3.51 -23.26 -34.18
CA ASN A 195 2.86 -23.93 -33.05
C ASN A 195 3.66 -25.16 -32.52
N THR A 196 4.95 -25.26 -32.84
CA THR A 196 5.82 -26.38 -32.48
C THR A 196 7.06 -25.89 -31.74
N THR A 197 7.31 -26.42 -30.54
CA THR A 197 8.47 -26.07 -29.70
C THR A 197 9.80 -26.45 -30.37
N GLY A 198 10.85 -25.63 -30.19
CA GLY A 198 12.22 -25.98 -30.59
C GLY A 198 12.59 -25.68 -32.05
N LYS A 199 11.89 -24.76 -32.72
CA LYS A 199 12.22 -24.39 -34.10
C LYS A 199 13.39 -23.42 -34.18
N VAL A 200 14.15 -23.55 -35.27
CA VAL A 200 15.24 -22.65 -35.64
C VAL A 200 14.78 -21.80 -36.83
N TYR A 201 14.81 -20.49 -36.65
CA TYR A 201 14.55 -19.49 -37.69
C TYR A 201 15.89 -19.11 -38.30
N ARG A 202 16.03 -19.18 -39.64
CA ARG A 202 17.32 -19.02 -40.32
C ARG A 202 17.34 -17.74 -41.13
N PHE A 203 18.25 -16.84 -40.80
CA PHE A 203 18.49 -15.62 -41.58
C PHE A 203 19.72 -15.86 -42.43
N THR A 204 19.52 -15.98 -43.74
CA THR A 204 20.59 -16.16 -44.74
C THR A 204 20.62 -14.96 -45.68
N ASN A 205 21.78 -14.73 -46.30
CA ASN A 205 22.05 -13.75 -47.36
C ASN A 205 21.35 -12.39 -47.18
N ASN A 206 22.01 -11.43 -46.53
CA ASN A 206 21.57 -10.03 -46.41
C ASN A 206 20.14 -9.80 -45.86
N THR A 207 19.57 -10.75 -45.13
CA THR A 207 18.28 -10.57 -44.47
C THR A 207 18.36 -9.46 -43.41
N SER A 208 17.45 -8.48 -43.50
CA SER A 208 17.41 -7.29 -42.65
C SER A 208 15.97 -7.04 -42.16
N ILE A 209 15.81 -6.76 -40.87
CA ILE A 209 14.53 -6.34 -40.28
C ILE A 209 14.73 -4.97 -39.64
N TYR A 210 14.09 -3.96 -40.20
CA TYR A 210 14.07 -2.61 -39.70
C TYR A 210 12.82 -2.41 -38.82
N GLY A 211 12.80 -3.13 -37.70
CA GLY A 211 11.69 -3.20 -36.74
C GLY A 211 11.91 -4.26 -35.65
N SER A 212 10.89 -4.54 -34.84
CA SER A 212 10.92 -5.56 -33.80
C SER A 212 10.61 -6.94 -34.38
N TYR A 213 11.34 -7.98 -33.96
CA TYR A 213 11.06 -9.36 -34.35
C TYR A 213 10.61 -10.20 -33.14
N LEU A 214 9.39 -10.73 -33.16
CA LEU A 214 8.90 -11.70 -32.18
C LEU A 214 9.11 -13.12 -32.70
N MET A 215 9.70 -13.98 -31.87
CA MET A 215 10.01 -15.37 -32.23
C MET A 215 9.71 -16.31 -31.07
N TYR A 216 9.15 -17.48 -31.39
CA TYR A 216 8.98 -18.58 -30.44
C TYR A 216 9.91 -19.75 -30.78
N GLY A 217 11.22 -19.57 -30.52
CA GLY A 217 12.26 -20.53 -30.90
C GLY A 217 13.67 -19.94 -30.82
N SER A 218 14.61 -20.54 -31.56
CA SER A 218 16.00 -20.08 -31.68
C SER A 218 16.24 -19.40 -33.03
N LEU A 219 17.13 -18.41 -33.07
CA LEU A 219 17.55 -17.72 -34.28
C LEU A 219 18.95 -18.21 -34.69
N GLU A 220 19.10 -18.57 -35.96
CA GLU A 220 20.37 -18.89 -36.61
C GLU A 220 20.65 -17.86 -37.69
N VAL A 221 21.80 -17.20 -37.64
CA VAL A 221 22.22 -16.19 -38.62
C VAL A 221 23.44 -16.72 -39.36
N SER A 222 23.31 -16.91 -40.67
CA SER A 222 24.42 -17.37 -41.52
C SER A 222 24.80 -16.26 -42.50
N LEU A 223 25.95 -15.62 -42.24
CA LEU A 223 26.60 -14.69 -43.16
C LEU A 223 27.37 -15.51 -44.21
N SER A 224 26.93 -15.48 -45.47
CA SER A 224 27.77 -15.93 -46.58
C SER A 224 28.84 -14.86 -46.82
N LEU A 225 30.05 -15.08 -46.33
CA LEU A 225 31.22 -14.31 -46.77
C LEU A 225 31.47 -14.66 -48.24
N LEU A 226 31.26 -13.70 -49.15
CA LEU A 226 31.80 -13.78 -50.50
C LEU A 226 33.33 -13.94 -50.39
N SER A 227 33.84 -15.11 -50.73
CA SER A 227 35.27 -15.26 -51.05
C SER A 227 35.54 -14.46 -52.32
N CYS A 228 36.09 -13.24 -52.17
CA CYS A 228 36.72 -12.56 -53.29
C CYS A 228 38.03 -13.29 -53.59
N SER A 229 38.02 -14.14 -54.62
CA SER A 229 39.22 -14.77 -55.17
C SER A 229 39.30 -14.39 -56.65
N SER A 230 39.80 -13.19 -56.89
CA SER A 230 40.38 -12.80 -58.16
C SER A 230 41.58 -11.89 -57.87
N LEU A 231 42.73 -12.50 -57.62
CA LEU A 231 44.02 -11.90 -57.90
C LEU A 231 44.52 -12.53 -59.19
N VAL A 232 44.44 -11.77 -60.29
CA VAL A 232 45.15 -12.08 -61.53
C VAL A 232 46.30 -11.11 -61.62
N LEU A 233 47.49 -11.60 -61.30
CA LEU A 233 48.78 -11.36 -61.96
C LEU A 233 49.83 -12.26 -61.31
#